data_AF-A0A6A6PWR1-F1
#
_entry.id   AF-A0A6A6PWR1-F1
#
_cell.length_a   1.000
_cell.length_b   1.000
_cell.length_c   1.000
_cell.angle_alpha   90.00
_cell.angle_beta   90.00
_cell.angle_gamma   90.00
#
_symmetry.space_group_name_H-M   'P 1'
#
loop_
_entity.id
_entity.type
_entity.pdbx_description
1 polymer ?
#
loop_
_entity_poly.entity_id
_entity_poly.type
_entity_poly.pdbx_seq_one_letter_code
_entity_poly.pdbx_strand_id
1 'polypeptide(L)'
;MGPPAPNAGLLWVVKTASSSSLSHSSDSERIQVFSHAQRTSRLTKRARRGKRKRAQSSEEGTVQLQTSNQTTTSLVAAYRQPPIRNALLLDPTCTSDERRAIDFYQTMTVNKMLTQMEDSQFWRADVVSLAKSCPVIRHLIVAIGATHEVLLAEDASRLNVLALTQCNKAVEELRLASHTDPSVLLASCVLIAAYNILRCDLMNADRSVEAGLQIMSQHSAQPDSTNASPRWYGGDLSRLLAPLSFRGGYKIWASDLAFHFEKMSLADKTLVIETDCVHGPFADFEQAAKSFKTLATETVAKIMRNLAVGAYVDPSCPLARAITRQLELFDTYWNMYYNTIDAEDVLEELEMQSLRVAYYDLYLLYNTRAICPNELAANRSVELYSYRQKILELGEEIIIARHAGFTVTYMERFVNRSLWAVGLYSFADGVRRRVAQLLCGQKHLPGGLNEWLRGTIITIFADLDLLIKLTHPDKNLVERRATPAGYYCRAEDQSIVLVYMQQHDNGGVERKEYAHRWEPEINALFSAAEISRGLQVIMASYRMFGKPVLPNSARGYVRPMHFQGELVPVYPEPDLSSDTT
;
A
#
# COMPACT_ATOMS: atom_id res chain seq x y z
N MET A 1 -28.60 -40.02 -6.09
CA MET A 1 -27.39 -39.38 -6.65
C MET A 1 -27.51 -37.90 -6.36
N GLY A 2 -26.78 -37.39 -5.37
CA GLY A 2 -26.78 -35.95 -5.06
C GLY A 2 -26.00 -35.16 -6.12
N PRO A 3 -26.22 -33.84 -6.22
CA PRO A 3 -25.49 -33.00 -7.17
C PRO A 3 -23.98 -33.00 -6.82
N PRO A 4 -23.09 -32.97 -7.83
CA PRO A 4 -21.65 -32.85 -7.58
C PRO A 4 -21.32 -31.54 -6.87
N ALA A 5 -20.40 -31.59 -5.91
CA ALA A 5 -19.90 -30.43 -5.17
C ALA A 5 -19.26 -29.39 -6.12
N PRO A 6 -19.28 -28.09 -5.76
CA PRO A 6 -18.70 -27.04 -6.59
C PRO A 6 -17.19 -27.23 -6.72
N ASN A 7 -16.72 -27.35 -7.96
CA ASN A 7 -15.30 -27.39 -8.30
C ASN A 7 -14.61 -26.09 -7.85
N ALA A 8 -13.62 -26.20 -6.96
CA ALA A 8 -12.73 -25.12 -6.53
C ALA A 8 -11.74 -24.70 -7.63
N GLY A 9 -12.24 -24.33 -8.81
CA GLY A 9 -11.45 -23.94 -9.99
C GLY A 9 -10.93 -22.50 -10.00
N LEU A 10 -10.94 -21.78 -8.87
CA LEU A 10 -10.85 -20.31 -8.83
C LEU A 10 -9.59 -19.71 -8.17
N LEU A 11 -8.57 -20.50 -7.81
CA LEU A 11 -7.29 -19.96 -7.32
C LEU A 11 -6.17 -20.18 -8.34
N TRP A 12 -6.04 -19.25 -9.29
CA TRP A 12 -4.92 -19.25 -10.25
C TRP A 12 -3.78 -18.38 -9.76
N VAL A 13 -2.63 -19.00 -9.45
CA VAL A 13 -1.33 -18.32 -9.37
C VAL A 13 -0.61 -18.49 -10.71
N VAL A 14 -0.18 -17.38 -11.32
CA VAL A 14 0.47 -17.35 -12.64
C VAL A 14 1.92 -17.85 -12.56
N LYS A 15 2.26 -18.74 -13.50
CA LYS A 15 3.62 -19.22 -13.81
C LYS A 15 4.56 -18.05 -14.13
N THR A 16 5.76 -18.02 -13.55
CA THR A 16 6.81 -17.10 -14.00
C THR A 16 7.35 -17.53 -15.37
N ALA A 17 7.62 -16.56 -16.26
CA ALA A 17 8.11 -16.75 -17.63
C ALA A 17 9.46 -17.49 -17.78
N SER A 18 10.10 -17.90 -16.68
CA SER A 18 11.37 -18.62 -16.63
C SER A 18 11.25 -20.11 -16.25
N SER A 19 10.06 -20.64 -16.06
CA SER A 19 9.85 -22.06 -15.72
C SER A 19 9.61 -22.91 -16.97
N SER A 20 10.67 -23.47 -17.57
CA SER A 20 10.52 -24.63 -18.45
C SER A 20 10.09 -25.83 -17.61
N SER A 21 9.05 -26.52 -18.06
CA SER A 21 8.35 -27.53 -17.26
C SER A 21 9.24 -28.74 -16.93
N LEU A 22 9.42 -29.03 -15.63
CA LEU A 22 9.92 -30.34 -15.17
C LEU A 22 8.94 -31.49 -15.44
N SER A 23 7.68 -31.21 -15.81
CA SER A 23 6.68 -32.25 -16.10
C SER A 23 6.97 -33.04 -17.38
N HIS A 24 7.84 -32.52 -18.27
CA HIS A 24 8.25 -33.20 -19.52
C HIS A 24 9.71 -33.66 -19.53
N SER A 25 10.49 -33.33 -18.51
CA SER A 25 11.87 -33.81 -18.37
C SER A 25 11.90 -35.28 -17.99
N SER A 26 12.82 -36.03 -18.60
CA SER A 26 13.08 -37.43 -18.26
C SER A 26 13.57 -37.56 -16.82
N ASP A 27 13.36 -38.71 -16.16
CA ASP A 27 13.83 -38.91 -14.78
C ASP A 27 15.35 -38.75 -14.65
N SER A 28 16.11 -39.01 -15.71
CA SER A 28 17.55 -38.77 -15.75
C SER A 28 17.90 -37.26 -15.75
N GLU A 29 17.15 -36.42 -16.46
CA GLU A 29 17.31 -34.96 -16.41
C GLU A 29 16.97 -34.40 -15.03
N ARG A 30 15.90 -34.90 -14.40
CA ARG A 30 15.53 -34.49 -13.03
C ARG A 30 16.64 -34.82 -12.02
N ILE A 31 17.20 -36.03 -12.11
CA ILE A 31 18.30 -36.47 -11.26
C ILE A 31 19.58 -35.66 -11.54
N GLN A 32 19.85 -35.28 -12.79
CA GLN A 32 21.00 -34.44 -13.14
C GLN A 32 20.85 -33.00 -12.62
N VAL A 33 19.66 -32.40 -12.71
CA VAL A 33 19.40 -31.06 -12.16
C VAL A 33 19.53 -31.05 -10.64
N PHE A 34 18.99 -32.05 -9.94
CA PHE A 34 19.17 -32.21 -8.49
C PHE A 34 20.64 -32.47 -8.09
N SER A 35 21.35 -33.28 -8.86
CA SER A 35 22.77 -33.57 -8.64
C SER A 35 23.66 -32.35 -8.88
N HIS A 36 23.33 -31.52 -9.87
CA HIS A 36 24.04 -30.27 -10.16
C HIS A 36 23.81 -29.24 -9.04
N ALA A 37 22.58 -29.08 -8.57
CA ALA A 37 22.24 -28.20 -7.44
C ALA A 37 22.91 -28.64 -6.11
N GLN A 38 23.05 -29.93 -5.87
CA GLN A 38 23.78 -30.43 -4.70
C GLN A 38 25.30 -30.21 -4.80
N ARG A 39 25.88 -30.26 -6.01
CA ARG A 39 27.33 -30.04 -6.22
C ARG A 39 27.71 -28.57 -6.04
N THR A 40 26.90 -27.63 -6.53
CA THR A 40 27.15 -26.18 -6.36
C THR A 40 27.00 -25.72 -4.91
N SER A 41 26.08 -26.31 -4.15
CA SER A 41 25.90 -26.06 -2.71
C SER A 41 27.09 -26.52 -1.83
N ARG A 42 27.80 -27.59 -2.24
CA ARG A 42 28.94 -28.11 -1.48
C ARG A 42 30.24 -27.33 -1.69
N LEU A 43 30.42 -26.69 -2.86
CA LEU A 43 31.62 -25.91 -3.17
C LEU A 43 31.70 -24.59 -2.37
N THR A 44 30.56 -23.93 -2.13
CA THR A 44 30.48 -22.71 -1.32
C THR A 44 30.72 -22.96 0.17
N LYS A 45 30.43 -24.16 0.68
CA LYS A 45 30.70 -24.52 2.08
C LYS A 45 32.18 -24.80 2.38
N ARG A 46 32.97 -25.18 1.36
CA ARG A 46 34.41 -25.48 1.52
C ARG A 46 35.29 -24.22 1.49
N ALA A 47 34.86 -23.16 0.80
CA ALA A 47 35.58 -21.89 0.72
C ALA A 47 35.55 -21.08 2.04
N ARG A 48 34.56 -21.29 2.92
CA ARG A 48 34.40 -20.50 4.16
C ARG A 48 35.13 -21.06 5.40
N ARG A 49 35.80 -22.20 5.30
CA ARG A 49 36.43 -22.86 6.47
C ARG A 49 37.94 -22.61 6.63
N GLY A 50 38.54 -21.74 5.79
CA GLY A 50 39.99 -21.58 5.69
C GLY A 50 40.65 -20.36 6.35
N LYS A 51 39.91 -19.39 6.91
CA LYS A 51 40.53 -18.18 7.49
C LYS A 51 39.85 -17.74 8.79
N ARG A 52 40.37 -18.22 9.93
CA ARG A 52 40.40 -17.47 11.20
C ARG A 52 41.27 -18.20 12.22
N LYS A 53 42.50 -17.73 12.39
CA LYS A 53 43.33 -17.95 13.59
C LYS A 53 44.09 -16.65 13.92
N ARG A 54 44.06 -16.32 15.22
CA ARG A 54 44.90 -15.38 16.00
C ARG A 54 44.77 -13.86 15.78
N ALA A 55 44.26 -13.18 16.80
CA ALA A 55 45.09 -12.40 17.75
C ALA A 55 44.30 -12.14 19.05
N GLN A 56 44.97 -12.29 20.19
CA GLN A 56 44.56 -11.92 21.55
C GLN A 56 45.27 -10.61 21.94
N SER A 57 44.66 -9.87 22.88
CA SER A 57 45.21 -8.99 23.94
C SER A 57 44.26 -7.78 24.09
N SER A 58 43.43 -7.78 25.14
CA SER A 58 43.64 -7.20 26.49
C SER A 58 43.34 -5.70 26.51
N GLU A 59 42.29 -5.29 27.23
CA GLU A 59 42.42 -4.34 28.33
C GLU A 59 41.10 -4.20 29.10
N GLU A 60 41.26 -4.26 30.42
CA GLU A 60 40.26 -4.05 31.46
C GLU A 60 40.04 -2.55 31.67
N GLY A 61 38.81 -2.15 31.98
CA GLY A 61 38.47 -0.76 32.28
C GLY A 61 37.11 -0.67 32.96
N THR A 62 37.07 -0.98 34.24
CA THR A 62 35.92 -0.84 35.13
C THR A 62 35.69 0.64 35.45
N VAL A 63 34.54 1.20 35.06
CA VAL A 63 34.04 2.47 35.61
C VAL A 63 32.57 2.27 35.98
N GLN A 64 32.34 2.23 37.29
CA GLN A 64 31.03 2.36 37.91
C GLN A 64 30.59 3.83 37.85
N LEU A 65 29.38 4.10 37.36
CA LEU A 65 28.66 5.31 37.73
C LEU A 65 27.19 5.04 37.98
N GLN A 66 26.81 5.48 39.17
CA GLN A 66 25.55 5.42 39.89
C GLN A 66 24.31 5.72 39.01
N THR A 67 23.39 4.77 38.97
CA THR A 67 22.01 4.97 38.52
C THR A 67 21.18 5.56 39.66
N SER A 68 20.70 6.80 39.47
CA SER A 68 19.63 7.37 40.28
C SER A 68 18.29 6.76 39.86
N ASN A 69 17.67 6.01 40.76
CA ASN A 69 16.32 5.49 40.62
C ASN A 69 15.31 6.63 40.72
N GLN A 70 14.55 6.88 39.64
CA GLN A 70 13.26 7.56 39.72
C GLN A 70 12.17 6.63 39.24
N THR A 71 11.30 6.30 40.19
CA THR A 71 10.14 5.42 40.08
C THR A 71 9.05 6.14 39.28
N THR A 72 8.92 5.82 37.99
CA THR A 72 7.71 6.10 37.22
C THR A 72 6.90 4.82 37.10
N THR A 73 6.00 4.66 38.06
CA THR A 73 4.88 3.71 38.02
C THR A 73 3.97 4.13 36.85
N SER A 74 4.12 3.49 35.68
CA SER A 74 3.29 3.77 34.50
C SER A 74 2.82 2.46 33.85
N LEU A 75 1.53 2.16 34.06
CA LEU A 75 0.50 1.54 33.19
C LEU A 75 0.85 0.52 32.08
N VAL A 76 2.04 -0.09 32.05
CA VAL A 76 2.44 -1.10 31.04
C VAL A 76 2.06 -2.53 31.45
N ALA A 77 1.49 -2.74 32.64
CA ALA A 77 1.24 -4.09 33.19
C ALA A 77 -0.09 -4.77 32.79
N ALA A 78 -0.95 -4.15 31.97
CA ALA A 78 -2.31 -4.66 31.73
C ALA A 78 -2.55 -5.43 30.41
N TYR A 79 -1.52 -5.74 29.61
CA TYR A 79 -1.65 -6.66 28.46
C TYR A 79 -0.64 -7.81 28.52
N ARG A 80 -0.69 -8.62 29.57
CA ARG A 80 -0.13 -9.98 29.52
C ARG A 80 -1.09 -10.85 28.70
N GLN A 81 -0.81 -11.05 27.41
CA GLN A 81 -1.43 -12.14 26.65
C GLN A 81 -0.98 -13.50 27.22
N PRO A 82 -1.88 -14.47 27.49
CA PRO A 82 -1.49 -15.82 27.87
C PRO A 82 -1.29 -16.71 26.60
N PRO A 83 -1.02 -18.02 26.72
CA PRO A 83 0.10 -18.78 26.14
C PRO A 83 -0.02 -19.15 24.65
N ILE A 84 -0.69 -18.36 23.82
CA ILE A 84 -1.01 -18.71 22.42
C ILE A 84 0.24 -18.69 21.51
N ARG A 85 1.20 -17.79 21.79
CA ARG A 85 2.44 -17.60 21.02
C ARG A 85 3.30 -18.87 20.96
N ASN A 86 3.33 -19.66 22.04
CA ASN A 86 4.25 -20.79 22.16
C ASN A 86 3.80 -22.03 21.37
N ALA A 87 2.49 -22.23 21.17
CA ALA A 87 1.99 -23.49 20.61
C ALA A 87 2.35 -23.69 19.12
N LEU A 88 2.35 -22.64 18.30
CA LEU A 88 2.77 -22.74 16.88
C LEU A 88 4.29 -22.80 16.71
N LEU A 89 5.03 -22.12 17.59
CA LEU A 89 6.50 -22.11 17.56
C LEU A 89 7.11 -23.44 18.03
N LEU A 90 6.35 -24.23 18.78
CA LEU A 90 6.76 -25.53 19.31
C LEU A 90 6.35 -26.72 18.42
N ASP A 91 5.71 -26.47 17.27
CA ASP A 91 5.36 -27.54 16.33
C ASP A 91 6.64 -28.19 15.76
N PRO A 92 6.87 -29.50 16.04
CA PRO A 92 8.08 -30.19 15.61
C PRO A 92 8.16 -30.35 14.08
N THR A 93 7.05 -30.20 13.37
CA THR A 93 6.99 -30.30 11.90
C THR A 93 7.41 -29.01 11.20
N CYS A 94 7.44 -27.88 11.90
CA CYS A 94 7.88 -26.60 11.36
C CYS A 94 9.40 -26.53 11.25
N THR A 95 9.89 -26.16 10.07
CA THR A 95 11.29 -25.81 9.83
C THR A 95 11.70 -24.56 10.62
N SER A 96 13.02 -24.35 10.79
CA SER A 96 13.52 -23.14 11.47
C SER A 96 13.10 -21.85 10.76
N ASP A 97 13.07 -21.86 9.43
CA ASP A 97 12.68 -20.71 8.62
C ASP A 97 11.18 -20.42 8.74
N GLU A 98 10.32 -21.44 8.81
CA GLU A 98 8.88 -21.29 9.08
C GLU A 98 8.62 -20.73 10.47
N ARG A 99 9.30 -21.25 11.52
CA ARG A 99 9.16 -20.72 12.89
C ARG A 99 9.54 -19.26 12.99
N ARG A 100 10.64 -18.85 12.33
CA ARG A 100 11.04 -17.44 12.27
C ARG A 100 9.97 -16.60 11.59
N ALA A 101 9.45 -17.02 10.43
CA ALA A 101 8.42 -16.27 9.72
C ALA A 101 7.11 -16.18 10.51
N ILE A 102 6.73 -17.22 11.27
CA ILE A 102 5.58 -17.20 12.18
C ILE A 102 5.81 -16.22 13.33
N ASP A 103 6.98 -16.23 13.96
CA ASP A 103 7.31 -15.27 15.01
C ASP A 103 7.31 -13.83 14.48
N PHE A 104 7.88 -13.62 13.28
CA PHE A 104 7.87 -12.34 12.60
C PHE A 104 6.43 -11.88 12.29
N TYR A 105 5.58 -12.80 11.84
CA TYR A 105 4.17 -12.54 11.62
C TYR A 105 3.49 -12.04 12.89
N GLN A 106 3.63 -12.76 14.01
CA GLN A 106 2.96 -12.45 15.26
C GLN A 106 3.48 -11.16 15.93
N THR A 107 4.78 -10.86 15.81
CA THR A 107 5.41 -9.72 16.47
C THR A 107 5.32 -8.43 15.67
N MET A 108 5.54 -8.51 14.36
CA MET A 108 5.66 -7.36 13.48
C MET A 108 4.50 -7.28 12.50
N THR A 109 4.26 -8.35 11.74
CA THR A 109 3.34 -8.30 10.59
C THR A 109 1.91 -8.02 11.00
N VAL A 110 1.37 -8.72 12.00
CA VAL A 110 0.00 -8.49 12.47
C VAL A 110 -0.19 -7.04 12.90
N ASN A 111 0.74 -6.49 13.69
CA ASN A 111 0.65 -5.09 14.14
C ASN A 111 0.68 -4.08 12.99
N LYS A 112 1.28 -4.43 11.85
CA LYS A 112 1.34 -3.60 10.65
C LYS A 112 0.16 -3.82 9.70
N MET A 113 -0.38 -5.04 9.62
CA MET A 113 -1.51 -5.39 8.75
C MET A 113 -2.87 -5.01 9.33
N LEU A 114 -2.96 -4.86 10.67
CA LEU A 114 -4.17 -4.36 11.33
C LEU A 114 -4.51 -2.95 10.88
N THR A 115 -5.54 -2.83 10.03
CA THR A 115 -6.07 -1.51 9.64
C THR A 115 -7.22 -1.04 10.51
N GLN A 116 -7.92 -1.96 11.18
CA GLN A 116 -8.92 -1.66 12.20
C GLN A 116 -8.80 -2.61 13.39
N MET A 117 -9.37 -2.19 14.52
CA MET A 117 -9.32 -2.99 15.75
C MET A 117 -10.42 -4.02 15.87
N GLU A 118 -11.52 -3.82 15.15
CA GLU A 118 -12.56 -4.81 15.00
C GLU A 118 -11.98 -6.08 14.32
N ASP A 119 -11.05 -5.88 13.38
CA ASP A 119 -10.31 -6.94 12.70
C ASP A 119 -9.23 -7.61 13.57
N SER A 120 -8.92 -7.04 14.75
CA SER A 120 -7.77 -7.49 15.56
C SER A 120 -7.92 -8.89 16.10
N GLN A 121 -9.16 -9.29 16.38
CA GLN A 121 -9.48 -10.64 16.80
C GLN A 121 -9.12 -11.65 15.72
N PHE A 122 -9.49 -11.37 14.47
CA PHE A 122 -9.19 -12.24 13.33
C PHE A 122 -7.69 -12.47 13.17
N TRP A 123 -6.91 -11.40 13.03
CA TRP A 123 -5.47 -11.50 12.73
C TRP A 123 -4.64 -12.04 13.91
N ARG A 124 -4.97 -11.66 15.17
CA ARG A 124 -4.17 -12.03 16.34
C ARG A 124 -4.54 -13.37 16.94
N ALA A 125 -5.81 -13.74 16.90
CA ALA A 125 -6.32 -14.91 17.62
C ALA A 125 -6.88 -15.96 16.65
N ASP A 126 -7.79 -15.61 15.75
CA ASP A 126 -8.51 -16.60 14.97
C ASP A 126 -7.61 -17.26 13.91
N VAL A 127 -6.86 -16.46 13.15
CA VAL A 127 -5.86 -16.95 12.18
C VAL A 127 -4.80 -17.80 12.87
N VAL A 128 -4.33 -17.38 14.05
CA VAL A 128 -3.34 -18.11 14.85
C VAL A 128 -3.92 -19.42 15.39
N SER A 129 -5.20 -19.45 15.75
CA SER A 129 -5.91 -20.66 16.18
C SER A 129 -6.07 -21.64 15.02
N LEU A 130 -6.54 -21.16 13.87
CA LEU A 130 -6.72 -21.94 12.65
C LEU A 130 -5.40 -22.53 12.14
N ALA A 131 -4.29 -21.80 12.24
CA ALA A 131 -2.98 -22.30 11.84
C ALA A 131 -2.51 -23.52 12.65
N LYS A 132 -3.05 -23.77 13.85
CA LYS A 132 -2.68 -24.93 14.66
C LYS A 132 -3.30 -26.21 14.13
N SER A 133 -4.51 -26.12 13.58
CA SER A 133 -5.28 -27.26 13.09
C SER A 133 -5.28 -27.39 11.58
N CYS A 134 -4.97 -26.32 10.85
CA CYS A 134 -5.05 -26.25 9.40
C CYS A 134 -3.69 -25.91 8.76
N PRO A 135 -3.05 -26.87 8.06
CA PRO A 135 -1.77 -26.64 7.39
C PRO A 135 -1.81 -25.52 6.34
N VAL A 136 -2.92 -25.38 5.61
CA VAL A 136 -3.16 -24.28 4.65
C VAL A 136 -2.92 -22.92 5.30
N ILE A 137 -3.59 -22.66 6.43
CA ILE A 137 -3.52 -21.38 7.12
C ILE A 137 -2.11 -21.14 7.67
N ARG A 138 -1.47 -22.19 8.18
CA ARG A 138 -0.06 -22.12 8.63
C ARG A 138 0.88 -21.74 7.49
N HIS A 139 0.72 -22.35 6.31
CA HIS A 139 1.50 -22.02 5.12
C HIS A 139 1.28 -20.56 4.68
N LEU A 140 0.05 -20.05 4.73
CA LEU A 140 -0.25 -18.65 4.40
C LEU A 140 0.35 -17.67 5.41
N ILE A 141 0.29 -17.96 6.71
CA ILE A 141 0.94 -17.13 7.75
C ILE A 141 2.45 -17.05 7.50
N VAL A 142 3.10 -18.17 7.22
CA VAL A 142 4.53 -18.19 6.89
C VAL A 142 4.80 -17.35 5.64
N ALA A 143 3.97 -17.49 4.61
CA ALA A 143 4.11 -16.73 3.37
C ALA A 143 4.02 -15.22 3.62
N ILE A 144 3.02 -14.78 4.39
CA ILE A 144 2.81 -13.37 4.77
C ILE A 144 3.98 -12.86 5.63
N GLY A 145 4.36 -13.61 6.67
CA GLY A 145 5.48 -13.27 7.55
C GLY A 145 6.79 -13.10 6.78
N ALA A 146 7.13 -14.07 5.95
CA ALA A 146 8.33 -14.03 5.11
C ALA A 146 8.27 -12.88 4.08
N THR A 147 7.10 -12.62 3.48
CA THR A 147 6.90 -11.49 2.54
C THR A 147 7.12 -10.14 3.23
N HIS A 148 6.61 -9.96 4.44
CA HIS A 148 6.84 -8.73 5.19
C HIS A 148 8.30 -8.61 5.66
N GLU A 149 8.95 -9.73 6.03
CA GLU A 149 10.39 -9.75 6.38
C GLU A 149 11.27 -9.39 5.17
N VAL A 150 10.90 -9.79 3.94
CA VAL A 150 11.60 -9.38 2.70
C VAL A 150 11.79 -7.86 2.64
N LEU A 151 10.76 -7.10 3.04
CA LEU A 151 10.75 -5.64 2.95
C LEU A 151 11.73 -4.96 3.91
N LEU A 152 12.33 -5.72 4.82
CA LEU A 152 13.20 -5.20 5.88
C LEU A 152 14.58 -5.86 5.87
N ALA A 153 14.75 -6.99 5.18
CA ALA A 153 15.98 -7.76 5.15
C ALA A 153 16.94 -7.27 4.07
N GLU A 154 18.26 -7.42 4.27
CA GLU A 154 19.24 -7.14 3.22
C GLU A 154 19.31 -8.26 2.16
N ASP A 155 19.04 -9.52 2.55
CA ASP A 155 18.99 -10.69 1.67
C ASP A 155 17.54 -11.17 1.45
N ALA A 156 16.86 -10.54 0.49
CA ALA A 156 15.48 -10.86 0.13
C ALA A 156 15.30 -12.19 -0.61
N SER A 157 16.32 -12.70 -1.30
CA SER A 157 16.14 -13.78 -2.27
C SER A 157 15.63 -15.05 -1.59
N ARG A 158 16.25 -15.43 -0.47
CA ARG A 158 15.85 -16.60 0.31
C ARG A 158 14.44 -16.45 0.90
N LEU A 159 14.12 -15.27 1.43
CA LEU A 159 12.81 -14.99 2.03
C LEU A 159 11.69 -14.96 0.98
N ASN A 160 11.97 -14.43 -0.21
CA ASN A 160 11.02 -14.41 -1.33
C ASN A 160 10.72 -15.82 -1.84
N VAL A 161 11.73 -16.69 -1.96
CA VAL A 161 11.55 -18.12 -2.32
C VAL A 161 10.72 -18.83 -1.26
N LEU A 162 11.02 -18.61 0.03
CA LEU A 162 10.24 -19.18 1.13
C LEU A 162 8.78 -18.74 1.04
N ALA A 163 8.53 -17.43 0.89
CA ALA A 163 7.18 -16.88 0.81
C ALA A 163 6.36 -17.49 -0.32
N LEU A 164 6.93 -17.53 -1.54
CA LEU A 164 6.26 -18.10 -2.72
C LEU A 164 6.00 -19.60 -2.55
N THR A 165 6.98 -20.35 -2.06
CA THR A 165 6.86 -21.79 -1.84
C THR A 165 5.72 -22.10 -0.87
N GLN A 166 5.60 -21.31 0.20
CA GLN A 166 4.59 -21.52 1.24
C GLN A 166 3.20 -21.15 0.74
N CYS A 167 3.06 -20.04 -0.01
CA CYS A 167 1.78 -19.71 -0.65
C CYS A 167 1.34 -20.80 -1.63
N ASN A 168 2.25 -21.34 -2.45
CA ASN A 168 1.92 -22.40 -3.40
C ASN A 168 1.51 -23.71 -2.70
N LYS A 169 2.15 -24.07 -1.57
CA LYS A 169 1.73 -25.22 -0.75
C LYS A 169 0.29 -25.04 -0.26
N ALA A 170 -0.05 -23.86 0.25
CA ALA A 170 -1.41 -23.57 0.71
C ALA A 170 -2.44 -23.72 -0.42
N VAL A 171 -2.15 -23.18 -1.61
CA VAL A 171 -3.05 -23.27 -2.77
C VAL A 171 -3.21 -24.72 -3.25
N GLU A 172 -2.13 -25.50 -3.32
CA GLU A 172 -2.22 -26.92 -3.68
C GLU A 172 -3.03 -27.73 -2.66
N GLU A 173 -2.85 -27.48 -1.37
CA GLU A 173 -3.64 -28.14 -0.33
C GLU A 173 -5.13 -27.79 -0.44
N LEU A 174 -5.48 -26.52 -0.69
CA LEU A 174 -6.86 -26.11 -0.94
C LEU A 174 -7.45 -26.78 -2.18
N ARG A 175 -6.65 -26.96 -3.23
CA ARG A 175 -7.07 -27.60 -4.49
C ARG A 175 -7.33 -29.10 -4.30
N LEU A 176 -6.53 -29.76 -3.48
CA LEU A 176 -6.65 -31.20 -3.21
C LEU A 176 -7.76 -31.53 -2.20
N ALA A 177 -8.21 -30.56 -1.42
CA ALA A 177 -9.23 -30.76 -0.41
C ALA A 177 -10.64 -30.80 -1.03
N SER A 178 -11.19 -32.01 -1.19
CA SER A 178 -12.52 -32.25 -1.77
C SER A 178 -13.67 -31.60 -0.97
N HIS A 179 -13.48 -31.46 0.34
CA HIS A 179 -14.42 -30.82 1.27
C HIS A 179 -13.63 -29.99 2.27
N THR A 180 -13.40 -28.73 1.92
CA THR A 180 -12.80 -27.76 2.86
C THR A 180 -13.91 -27.07 3.62
N ASP A 181 -13.77 -26.95 4.94
CA ASP A 181 -14.65 -26.10 5.73
C ASP A 181 -14.65 -24.69 5.11
N PRO A 182 -15.81 -24.15 4.68
CA PRO A 182 -15.85 -22.83 4.05
C PRO A 182 -15.29 -21.70 4.94
N SER A 183 -15.17 -21.95 6.24
CA SER A 183 -14.48 -21.13 7.23
C SER A 183 -12.99 -20.97 6.87
N VAL A 184 -12.32 -22.09 6.60
CA VAL A 184 -10.92 -22.16 6.18
C VAL A 184 -10.76 -21.57 4.78
N LEU A 185 -11.73 -21.77 3.89
CA LEU A 185 -11.71 -21.17 2.55
C LEU A 185 -11.75 -19.64 2.63
N LEU A 186 -12.68 -19.06 3.38
CA LEU A 186 -12.82 -17.62 3.53
C LEU A 186 -11.60 -17.00 4.21
N ALA A 187 -11.10 -17.62 5.29
CA ALA A 187 -9.86 -17.20 5.93
C ALA A 187 -8.67 -17.27 4.95
N SER A 188 -8.61 -18.30 4.11
CA SER A 188 -7.58 -18.43 3.07
C SER A 188 -7.70 -17.34 2.01
N CYS A 189 -8.90 -16.99 1.55
CA CYS A 189 -9.13 -15.86 0.64
C CYS A 189 -8.61 -14.55 1.22
N VAL A 190 -8.90 -14.27 2.49
CA VAL A 190 -8.38 -13.08 3.20
C VAL A 190 -6.86 -13.09 3.26
N LEU A 191 -6.25 -14.22 3.66
CA LEU A 191 -4.81 -14.32 3.81
C LEU A 191 -4.06 -14.30 2.47
N ILE A 192 -4.59 -14.94 1.43
CA ILE A 192 -4.04 -14.91 0.07
C ILE A 192 -4.16 -13.49 -0.50
N ALA A 193 -5.31 -12.81 -0.31
CA ALA A 193 -5.46 -11.42 -0.70
C ALA A 193 -4.39 -10.56 -0.02
N ALA A 194 -4.19 -10.74 1.29
CA ALA A 194 -3.24 -9.96 2.06
C ALA A 194 -1.77 -10.26 1.69
N TYR A 195 -1.44 -11.52 1.38
CA TYR A 195 -0.15 -11.91 0.79
C TYR A 195 0.08 -11.21 -0.55
N ASN A 196 -0.90 -11.25 -1.45
CA ASN A 196 -0.80 -10.61 -2.76
C ASN A 196 -0.71 -9.08 -2.65
N ILE A 197 -1.42 -8.46 -1.69
CA ILE A 197 -1.31 -7.04 -1.38
C ILE A 197 0.12 -6.69 -0.94
N LEU A 198 0.72 -7.46 -0.04
CA LEU A 198 2.11 -7.25 0.39
C LEU A 198 3.08 -7.37 -0.79
N ARG A 199 2.80 -8.24 -1.76
CA ARG A 199 3.61 -8.36 -2.99
C ARG A 199 3.24 -7.36 -4.08
N CYS A 200 2.23 -6.53 -3.82
CA CYS A 200 1.65 -5.59 -4.77
C CYS A 200 1.06 -6.22 -6.03
N ASP A 201 0.70 -7.49 -5.96
CA ASP A 201 -0.07 -8.20 -6.97
C ASP A 201 -1.56 -7.93 -6.74
N LEU A 202 -1.97 -6.69 -7.03
CA LEU A 202 -3.34 -6.23 -6.75
C LEU A 202 -4.39 -7.00 -7.55
N MET A 203 -4.04 -7.50 -8.73
CA MET A 203 -4.95 -8.29 -9.54
C MET A 203 -5.28 -9.62 -8.87
N ASN A 204 -4.28 -10.34 -8.36
CA ASN A 204 -4.53 -11.59 -7.64
C ASN A 204 -5.13 -11.35 -6.25
N ALA A 205 -4.86 -10.19 -5.63
CA ALA A 205 -5.57 -9.78 -4.43
C ALA A 205 -7.07 -9.56 -4.70
N ASP A 206 -7.42 -8.76 -5.72
CA ASP A 206 -8.81 -8.48 -6.14
C ASP A 206 -9.56 -9.81 -6.39
N ARG A 207 -8.97 -10.72 -7.19
CA ARG A 207 -9.54 -12.06 -7.45
C ARG A 207 -9.76 -12.88 -6.19
N SER A 208 -8.84 -12.82 -5.23
CA SER A 208 -8.96 -13.56 -3.97
C SER A 208 -10.11 -13.02 -3.12
N VAL A 209 -10.33 -11.69 -3.15
CA VAL A 209 -11.48 -11.07 -2.48
C VAL A 209 -12.78 -11.42 -3.18
N GLU A 210 -12.84 -11.32 -4.51
CA GLU A 210 -14.02 -11.73 -5.31
C GLU A 210 -14.40 -13.19 -5.05
N ALA A 211 -13.42 -14.10 -5.06
CA ALA A 211 -13.64 -15.51 -4.73
C ALA A 211 -14.21 -15.67 -3.31
N GLY A 212 -13.68 -14.93 -2.33
CA GLY A 212 -14.20 -14.91 -0.97
C GLY A 212 -15.66 -14.45 -0.91
N LEU A 213 -16.00 -13.35 -1.59
CA LEU A 213 -17.37 -12.83 -1.65
C LEU A 213 -18.34 -13.80 -2.33
N GLN A 214 -17.91 -14.49 -3.39
CA GLN A 214 -18.70 -15.54 -4.05
C GLN A 214 -18.96 -16.74 -3.13
N ILE A 215 -17.96 -17.17 -2.36
CA ILE A 215 -18.13 -18.24 -1.37
C ILE A 215 -19.17 -17.82 -0.34
N MET A 216 -19.12 -16.57 0.15
CA MET A 216 -20.10 -16.06 1.11
C MET A 216 -21.52 -16.05 0.56
N SER A 217 -21.73 -15.58 -0.69
CA SER A 217 -23.07 -15.53 -1.28
C SER A 217 -23.68 -16.92 -1.44
N GLN A 218 -22.89 -17.90 -1.88
CA GLN A 218 -23.33 -19.29 -2.03
C GLN A 218 -23.76 -19.93 -0.71
N HIS A 219 -23.08 -19.63 0.39
CA HIS A 219 -23.40 -20.19 1.71
C HIS A 219 -24.55 -19.44 2.40
N SER A 220 -24.71 -18.13 2.14
CA SER A 220 -25.82 -17.35 2.68
C SER A 220 -27.18 -17.74 2.10
N ALA A 221 -27.19 -18.36 0.91
CA ALA A 221 -28.41 -18.79 0.21
C ALA A 221 -28.95 -20.17 0.65
N GLN A 222 -28.31 -20.87 1.59
CA GLN A 222 -28.81 -22.15 2.14
C GLN A 222 -29.42 -21.95 3.54
N PRO A 223 -30.76 -21.95 3.69
CA PRO A 223 -31.41 -21.60 4.96
C PRO A 223 -31.40 -22.71 6.04
N ASP A 224 -30.95 -23.94 5.75
CA ASP A 224 -31.43 -25.12 6.48
C ASP A 224 -30.38 -26.03 7.16
N SER A 225 -29.20 -25.52 7.56
CA SER A 225 -28.29 -26.35 8.39
C SER A 225 -28.28 -25.90 9.86
N THR A 226 -29.03 -26.62 10.68
CA THR A 226 -29.19 -26.47 12.14
C THR A 226 -27.97 -26.91 12.96
N ASN A 227 -26.81 -27.09 12.34
CA ASN A 227 -25.59 -27.45 13.05
C ASN A 227 -24.73 -26.21 13.28
N ALA A 228 -24.30 -26.04 14.52
CA ALA A 228 -23.47 -24.96 15.05
C ALA A 228 -22.37 -24.52 14.07
N SER A 229 -22.69 -23.56 13.20
CA SER A 229 -21.70 -22.91 12.38
C SER A 229 -20.73 -22.16 13.30
N PRO A 230 -19.41 -22.19 13.05
CA PRO A 230 -18.45 -21.44 13.82
C PRO A 230 -18.90 -19.98 13.95
N ARG A 231 -18.76 -19.41 15.15
CA ARG A 231 -19.32 -18.11 15.59
C ARG A 231 -19.01 -16.90 14.68
N TRP A 232 -18.12 -17.05 13.70
CA TRP A 232 -17.57 -16.03 12.82
C TRP A 232 -18.07 -16.11 11.36
N TYR A 233 -18.98 -17.04 11.03
CA TYR A 233 -19.37 -17.35 9.64
C TYR A 233 -20.29 -16.34 8.94
N GLY A 234 -20.99 -15.48 9.65
CA GLY A 234 -22.14 -14.77 9.06
C GLY A 234 -21.91 -13.31 8.66
N GLY A 235 -20.92 -12.63 9.24
CA GLY A 235 -20.80 -11.17 9.08
C GLY A 235 -19.42 -10.59 9.38
N ASP A 236 -18.55 -11.29 10.11
CA ASP A 236 -17.25 -10.74 10.49
C ASP A 236 -16.21 -10.87 9.36
N LEU A 237 -16.31 -11.90 8.51
CA LEU A 237 -15.40 -12.06 7.37
C LEU A 237 -15.79 -11.23 6.14
N SER A 238 -17.09 -10.97 5.90
CA SER A 238 -17.48 -9.96 4.90
C SER A 238 -16.99 -8.59 5.31
N ARG A 239 -17.01 -8.28 6.61
CA ARG A 239 -16.39 -7.06 7.17
C ARG A 239 -14.87 -7.03 7.07
N LEU A 240 -14.18 -8.14 6.79
CA LEU A 240 -12.74 -8.16 6.48
C LEU A 240 -12.48 -8.08 4.98
N LEU A 241 -13.24 -8.85 4.19
CA LEU A 241 -13.13 -8.91 2.73
C LEU A 241 -13.60 -7.61 2.07
N ALA A 242 -14.70 -7.02 2.54
CA ALA A 242 -15.22 -5.76 1.98
C ALA A 242 -14.21 -4.62 2.20
N PRO A 243 -13.58 -4.42 3.36
CA PRO A 243 -12.43 -3.52 3.45
C PRO A 243 -11.24 -3.93 2.61
N LEU A 244 -10.95 -5.21 2.40
CA LEU A 244 -9.85 -5.59 1.50
C LEU A 244 -10.15 -5.23 0.04
N SER A 245 -11.41 -5.26 -0.42
CA SER A 245 -11.82 -4.75 -1.75
C SER A 245 -12.02 -3.22 -1.79
N PHE A 246 -12.78 -2.64 -0.86
CA PHE A 246 -13.10 -1.21 -0.77
C PHE A 246 -11.92 -0.36 -0.30
N ARG A 247 -11.10 -0.85 0.65
CA ARG A 247 -9.82 -0.22 1.02
C ARG A 247 -8.72 -0.62 0.04
N GLY A 248 -9.00 -0.57 -1.25
CA GLY A 248 -7.98 -0.24 -2.25
C GLY A 248 -7.13 1.00 -1.89
N GLY A 249 -7.43 1.73 -0.80
CA GLY A 249 -6.51 2.58 -0.04
C GLY A 249 -5.25 1.91 0.54
N TYR A 250 -5.13 0.58 0.50
CA TYR A 250 -3.83 -0.10 0.58
C TYR A 250 -2.94 0.22 -0.63
N LYS A 251 -3.41 0.96 -1.64
CA LYS A 251 -2.59 1.42 -2.78
C LYS A 251 -1.44 2.34 -2.44
N ILE A 252 -1.32 2.81 -1.20
CA ILE A 252 -0.07 3.42 -0.78
C ILE A 252 0.98 2.36 -0.39
N TRP A 253 0.56 1.17 0.03
CA TRP A 253 1.42 0.00 0.19
C TRP A 253 1.83 -0.55 -1.19
N ALA A 254 0.97 -0.43 -2.21
CA ALA A 254 1.23 -1.02 -3.52
C ALA A 254 2.33 -0.33 -4.34
N SER A 255 2.56 0.98 -4.19
CA SER A 255 3.62 1.64 -4.97
C SER A 255 5.00 1.42 -4.39
N ASP A 256 5.13 1.54 -3.07
CA ASP A 256 6.45 1.51 -2.45
C ASP A 256 6.86 0.12 -1.95
N LEU A 257 5.93 -0.80 -1.62
CA LEU A 257 6.29 -2.21 -1.51
C LEU A 257 6.57 -2.80 -2.90
N ALA A 258 5.86 -2.39 -3.98
CA ALA A 258 6.22 -2.81 -5.34
C ALA A 258 7.60 -2.27 -5.65
N PHE A 259 7.87 -1.01 -5.34
CA PHE A 259 9.21 -0.44 -5.46
C PHE A 259 10.25 -1.17 -4.61
N HIS A 260 9.95 -1.61 -3.39
CA HIS A 260 10.90 -2.35 -2.55
C HIS A 260 11.13 -3.76 -3.10
N PHE A 261 10.07 -4.49 -3.47
CA PHE A 261 10.15 -5.78 -4.15
C PHE A 261 10.86 -5.68 -5.50
N GLU A 262 10.58 -4.64 -6.30
CA GLU A 262 11.23 -4.35 -7.56
C GLU A 262 12.70 -3.98 -7.35
N LYS A 263 13.01 -3.13 -6.35
CA LYS A 263 14.39 -2.77 -5.97
C LYS A 263 15.19 -4.01 -5.58
N MET A 264 14.59 -4.94 -4.85
CA MET A 264 15.29 -6.13 -4.35
C MET A 264 15.35 -7.29 -5.35
N SER A 265 14.33 -7.46 -6.18
CA SER A 265 14.25 -8.51 -7.21
C SER A 265 14.99 -8.14 -8.50
N LEU A 266 15.19 -6.83 -8.76
CA LEU A 266 15.59 -6.30 -10.06
C LEU A 266 16.69 -5.23 -9.99
N ALA A 267 17.50 -5.18 -8.93
CA ALA A 267 18.62 -4.23 -8.82
C ALA A 267 19.52 -4.23 -10.08
N ASP A 268 19.64 -5.37 -10.77
CA ASP A 268 20.43 -5.53 -11.99
C ASP A 268 19.60 -5.57 -13.30
N LYS A 269 18.27 -5.42 -13.25
CA LYS A 269 17.43 -5.48 -14.47
C LYS A 269 16.95 -4.10 -14.91
N THR A 270 17.12 -3.83 -16.20
CA THR A 270 16.53 -2.71 -16.91
C THR A 270 15.01 -2.70 -16.77
N LEU A 271 14.42 -1.55 -16.47
CA LEU A 271 12.98 -1.35 -16.50
C LEU A 271 12.55 -1.07 -17.95
N VAL A 272 11.74 -1.95 -18.53
CA VAL A 272 11.10 -1.73 -19.83
C VAL A 272 9.69 -1.19 -19.58
N ILE A 273 9.36 -0.08 -20.24
CA ILE A 273 8.06 0.57 -20.10
C ILE A 273 7.24 0.33 -21.36
N GLU A 274 6.09 -0.33 -21.19
CA GLU A 274 5.09 -0.48 -22.23
C GLU A 274 4.06 0.64 -22.06
N THR A 275 3.76 1.37 -23.14
CA THR A 275 2.82 2.50 -23.09
C THR A 275 1.51 2.21 -23.80
N ASP A 276 1.44 1.17 -24.64
CA ASP A 276 0.20 0.83 -25.36
C ASP A 276 -0.78 0.13 -24.41
N CYS A 277 -1.61 0.93 -23.74
CA CYS A 277 -2.44 0.45 -22.64
C CYS A 277 -3.89 0.94 -22.68
N VAL A 278 -4.20 1.90 -23.56
CA VAL A 278 -5.53 2.44 -23.75
C VAL A 278 -6.06 2.02 -25.12
N HIS A 279 -7.09 1.16 -25.10
CA HIS A 279 -7.76 0.68 -26.30
C HIS A 279 -9.24 1.03 -26.24
N GLY A 280 -9.69 1.85 -27.18
CA GLY A 280 -11.07 2.28 -27.26
C GLY A 280 -11.57 2.43 -28.70
N PRO A 281 -12.79 2.98 -28.89
CA PRO A 281 -13.66 3.56 -27.87
C PRO A 281 -14.11 2.54 -26.81
N PHE A 282 -14.46 3.02 -25.61
CA PHE A 282 -14.96 2.16 -24.53
C PHE A 282 -16.42 1.79 -24.80
N ALA A 283 -16.78 0.53 -24.57
CA ALA A 283 -18.13 0.00 -24.72
C ALA A 283 -18.90 -0.06 -23.39
N ASP A 284 -18.17 -0.06 -22.27
CA ASP A 284 -18.72 -0.10 -20.92
C ASP A 284 -17.75 0.54 -19.89
N PHE A 285 -18.26 0.78 -18.68
CA PHE A 285 -17.46 1.25 -17.55
C PHE A 285 -16.27 0.32 -17.23
N GLU A 286 -16.44 -1.01 -17.32
CA GLU A 286 -15.40 -1.97 -16.95
C GLU A 286 -14.17 -1.85 -17.86
N GLN A 287 -14.38 -1.68 -19.17
CA GLN A 287 -13.33 -1.44 -20.15
C GLN A 287 -12.60 -0.13 -19.88
N ALA A 288 -13.34 0.94 -19.56
CA ALA A 288 -12.75 2.23 -19.20
C ALA A 288 -11.90 2.11 -17.91
N ALA A 289 -12.45 1.51 -16.86
CA ALA A 289 -11.79 1.33 -15.57
C ALA A 289 -10.54 0.42 -15.69
N LYS A 290 -10.61 -0.63 -16.51
CA LYS A 290 -9.47 -1.51 -16.81
C LYS A 290 -8.36 -0.76 -17.56
N SER A 291 -8.71 0.01 -18.59
CA SER A 291 -7.75 0.82 -19.35
C SER A 291 -7.07 1.87 -18.46
N PHE A 292 -7.85 2.56 -17.61
CA PHE A 292 -7.32 3.48 -16.62
C PHE A 292 -6.40 2.78 -15.61
N LYS A 293 -6.79 1.61 -15.10
CA LYS A 293 -5.98 0.82 -14.16
C LYS A 293 -4.62 0.51 -14.78
N THR A 294 -4.59 0.01 -16.02
CA THR A 294 -3.35 -0.31 -16.73
C THR A 294 -2.48 0.94 -16.91
N LEU A 295 -3.05 2.04 -17.43
CA LEU A 295 -2.32 3.31 -17.61
C LEU A 295 -1.74 3.83 -16.28
N ALA A 296 -2.54 3.81 -15.21
CA ALA A 296 -2.14 4.31 -13.90
C ALA A 296 -1.05 3.44 -13.26
N THR A 297 -1.23 2.11 -13.24
CA THR A 297 -0.35 1.20 -12.49
C THR A 297 0.85 0.73 -13.29
N GLU A 298 0.64 0.36 -14.55
CA GLU A 298 1.66 -0.27 -15.38
C GLU A 298 2.57 0.74 -16.08
N THR A 299 2.12 1.99 -16.23
CA THR A 299 2.87 3.04 -16.93
C THR A 299 3.32 4.14 -15.96
N VAL A 300 2.40 4.97 -15.47
CA VAL A 300 2.75 6.17 -14.68
C VAL A 300 3.36 5.80 -13.33
N ALA A 301 2.73 4.90 -12.57
CA ALA A 301 3.22 4.53 -11.26
C ALA A 301 4.59 3.81 -11.33
N LYS A 302 4.83 2.96 -12.34
CA LYS A 302 6.14 2.32 -12.54
C LYS A 302 7.26 3.35 -12.72
N ILE A 303 7.01 4.40 -13.52
CA ILE A 303 7.97 5.49 -13.73
C ILE A 303 8.21 6.24 -12.42
N MET A 304 7.14 6.72 -11.78
CA MET A 304 7.24 7.54 -10.57
C MET A 304 7.97 6.83 -9.42
N ARG A 305 7.82 5.51 -9.31
CA ARG A 305 8.55 4.66 -8.36
C ARG A 305 10.03 4.59 -8.70
N ASN A 306 10.37 4.49 -9.98
CA ASN A 306 11.76 4.35 -10.41
C ASN A 306 12.55 5.68 -10.31
N LEU A 307 11.86 6.82 -10.23
CA LEU A 307 12.46 8.14 -10.04
C LEU A 307 12.86 8.39 -8.57
N ALA A 308 14.11 8.81 -8.37
CA ALA A 308 14.59 9.32 -7.09
C ALA A 308 13.83 10.60 -6.68
N VAL A 309 13.96 11.00 -5.42
CA VAL A 309 13.40 12.29 -4.95
C VAL A 309 14.01 13.42 -5.78
N GLY A 310 13.16 14.31 -6.30
CA GLY A 310 13.58 15.42 -7.17
C GLY A 310 13.90 15.02 -8.61
N ALA A 311 13.92 13.74 -8.99
CA ALA A 311 14.19 13.40 -10.39
C ALA A 311 12.95 13.41 -11.27
N TYR A 312 13.13 13.71 -12.55
CA TYR A 312 12.07 13.73 -13.55
C TYR A 312 12.55 13.18 -14.90
N VAL A 313 11.61 12.64 -15.67
CA VAL A 313 11.78 12.22 -17.07
C VAL A 313 11.71 13.46 -17.96
N ASP A 314 12.62 13.56 -18.93
CA ASP A 314 12.58 14.64 -19.94
C ASP A 314 11.20 14.72 -20.61
N PRO A 315 10.46 15.85 -20.50
CA PRO A 315 9.17 16.02 -21.15
C PRO A 315 9.22 15.83 -22.68
N SER A 316 10.39 16.08 -23.27
CA SER A 316 10.62 16.00 -24.70
C SER A 316 11.07 14.62 -25.17
N CYS A 317 11.21 13.62 -24.30
CA CYS A 317 11.61 12.28 -24.75
C CYS A 317 10.46 11.49 -25.38
N PRO A 318 10.76 10.45 -26.20
CA PRO A 318 9.75 9.60 -26.82
C PRO A 318 8.78 8.95 -25.82
N LEU A 319 9.27 8.52 -24.65
CA LEU A 319 8.45 7.93 -23.60
C LEU A 319 7.39 8.93 -23.10
N ALA A 320 7.81 10.16 -22.75
CA ALA A 320 6.91 11.17 -22.22
C ALA A 320 5.81 11.51 -23.22
N ARG A 321 6.16 11.69 -24.51
CA ARG A 321 5.16 11.89 -25.58
C ARG A 321 4.20 10.71 -25.72
N ALA A 322 4.70 9.48 -25.64
CA ALA A 322 3.86 8.29 -25.76
C ALA A 322 2.83 8.20 -24.61
N ILE A 323 3.23 8.55 -23.38
CA ILE A 323 2.33 8.56 -22.22
C ILE A 323 1.31 9.69 -22.34
N THR A 324 1.74 10.90 -22.71
CA THR A 324 0.84 12.03 -22.95
C THR A 324 -0.23 11.66 -23.98
N ARG A 325 0.17 11.04 -25.10
CA ARG A 325 -0.77 10.53 -26.10
C ARG A 325 -1.77 9.52 -25.52
N GLN A 326 -1.34 8.64 -24.62
CA GLN A 326 -2.23 7.64 -24.01
C GLN A 326 -3.21 8.28 -23.02
N LEU A 327 -2.79 9.32 -22.29
CA LEU A 327 -3.70 10.14 -21.47
C LEU A 327 -4.74 10.85 -22.34
N GLU A 328 -4.34 11.46 -23.46
CA GLU A 328 -5.24 12.11 -24.42
C GLU A 328 -6.21 11.13 -25.09
N LEU A 329 -5.75 9.93 -25.45
CA LEU A 329 -6.61 8.87 -25.97
C LEU A 329 -7.62 8.42 -24.93
N PHE A 330 -7.21 8.26 -23.67
CA PHE A 330 -8.11 7.93 -22.58
C PHE A 330 -9.19 9.01 -22.41
N ASP A 331 -8.79 10.29 -22.42
CA ASP A 331 -9.70 11.43 -22.36
C ASP A 331 -10.75 11.38 -23.47
N THR A 332 -10.29 11.15 -24.69
CA THR A 332 -11.13 11.08 -25.89
C THR A 332 -12.14 9.94 -25.79
N TYR A 333 -11.68 8.71 -25.49
CA TYR A 333 -12.56 7.55 -25.39
C TYR A 333 -13.50 7.60 -24.18
N TRP A 334 -13.07 8.21 -23.07
CA TRP A 334 -13.93 8.47 -21.92
C TRP A 334 -15.07 9.42 -22.32
N ASN A 335 -14.78 10.54 -23.00
CA ASN A 335 -15.81 11.49 -23.45
C ASN A 335 -16.79 10.86 -24.44
N MET A 336 -16.28 10.03 -25.36
CA MET A 336 -17.13 9.30 -26.30
C MET A 336 -18.13 8.39 -25.58
N TYR A 337 -17.68 7.63 -24.59
CA TYR A 337 -18.55 6.75 -23.81
C TYR A 337 -19.52 7.53 -22.91
N TYR A 338 -19.00 8.54 -22.19
CA TYR A 338 -19.82 9.32 -21.26
C TYR A 338 -21.03 9.97 -21.94
N ASN A 339 -20.84 10.46 -23.18
CA ASN A 339 -21.93 11.05 -23.97
C ASN A 339 -22.97 10.03 -24.48
N THR A 340 -22.72 8.73 -24.33
CA THR A 340 -23.67 7.66 -24.68
C THR A 340 -24.45 7.11 -23.49
N ILE A 341 -24.08 7.48 -22.27
CA ILE A 341 -24.79 7.07 -21.05
C ILE A 341 -26.17 7.72 -21.05
N ASP A 342 -27.19 6.93 -20.73
CA ASP A 342 -28.55 7.43 -20.58
C ASP A 342 -28.60 8.43 -19.41
N ALA A 343 -29.24 9.58 -19.61
CA ALA A 343 -29.42 10.58 -18.54
C ALA A 343 -30.23 10.03 -17.35
N GLU A 344 -30.97 8.93 -17.53
CA GLU A 344 -31.67 8.23 -16.46
C GLU A 344 -30.76 7.27 -15.66
N ASP A 345 -29.60 6.86 -16.19
CA ASP A 345 -28.65 5.98 -15.50
C ASP A 345 -27.66 6.76 -14.62
N VAL A 346 -28.20 7.29 -13.52
CA VAL A 346 -27.45 8.07 -12.53
C VAL A 346 -26.28 7.28 -11.93
N LEU A 347 -26.39 5.94 -11.82
CA LEU A 347 -25.34 5.13 -11.22
C LEU A 347 -24.13 5.04 -12.14
N GLU A 348 -24.35 4.71 -13.40
CA GLU A 348 -23.27 4.64 -14.39
C GLU A 348 -22.62 6.01 -14.61
N GLU A 349 -23.42 7.09 -14.61
CA GLU A 349 -22.91 8.45 -14.65
C GLU A 349 -21.95 8.74 -13.48
N LEU A 350 -22.37 8.47 -12.24
CA LEU A 350 -21.56 8.68 -11.03
C LEU A 350 -20.28 7.82 -11.03
N GLU A 351 -20.33 6.61 -11.56
CA GLU A 351 -19.16 5.75 -11.70
C GLU A 351 -18.16 6.33 -12.70
N MET A 352 -18.63 6.79 -13.87
CA MET A 352 -17.76 7.43 -14.85
C MET A 352 -17.20 8.77 -14.37
N GLN A 353 -17.97 9.58 -13.64
CA GLN A 353 -17.48 10.79 -12.98
C GLN A 353 -16.42 10.47 -11.94
N SER A 354 -16.61 9.41 -11.14
CA SER A 354 -15.59 8.94 -10.19
C SER A 354 -14.30 8.59 -10.92
N LEU A 355 -14.39 7.85 -12.03
CA LEU A 355 -13.24 7.52 -12.87
C LEU A 355 -12.56 8.77 -13.44
N ARG A 356 -13.34 9.79 -13.82
CA ARG A 356 -12.86 11.08 -14.31
C ARG A 356 -12.03 11.83 -13.28
N VAL A 357 -12.47 11.84 -12.02
CA VAL A 357 -11.72 12.43 -10.89
C VAL A 357 -10.34 11.76 -10.76
N ALA A 358 -10.28 10.43 -10.80
CA ALA A 358 -9.02 9.71 -10.73
C ALA A 358 -8.11 9.93 -11.95
N TYR A 359 -8.70 10.10 -13.14
CA TYR A 359 -7.96 10.47 -14.33
C TYR A 359 -7.28 11.84 -14.20
N TYR A 360 -8.00 12.85 -13.71
CA TYR A 360 -7.41 14.17 -13.49
C TYR A 360 -6.30 14.14 -12.43
N ASP A 361 -6.45 13.37 -11.34
CA ASP A 361 -5.37 13.17 -10.35
C ASP A 361 -4.14 12.50 -10.99
N LEU A 362 -4.35 11.45 -11.79
CA LEU A 362 -3.26 10.78 -12.51
C LEU A 362 -2.53 11.75 -13.45
N TYR A 363 -3.29 12.57 -14.18
CA TYR A 363 -2.74 13.58 -15.07
C TYR A 363 -1.90 14.62 -14.32
N LEU A 364 -2.39 15.10 -13.17
CA LEU A 364 -1.65 15.98 -12.27
C LEU A 364 -0.37 15.32 -11.77
N LEU A 365 -0.45 14.08 -11.26
CA LEU A 365 0.72 13.35 -10.75
C LEU A 365 1.76 13.14 -11.85
N TYR A 366 1.36 12.73 -13.05
CA TYR A 366 2.28 12.58 -14.17
C TYR A 366 3.00 13.90 -14.50
N ASN A 367 2.24 14.98 -14.70
CA ASN A 367 2.82 16.27 -15.07
C ASN A 367 3.67 16.89 -13.96
N THR A 368 3.30 16.72 -12.69
CA THR A 368 3.97 17.39 -11.55
C THR A 368 5.02 16.57 -10.84
N ARG A 369 5.08 15.25 -11.09
CA ARG A 369 6.01 14.33 -10.42
C ARG A 369 6.84 13.49 -11.35
N ALA A 370 6.34 13.18 -12.55
CA ALA A 370 7.06 12.33 -13.48
C ALA A 370 7.87 13.13 -14.49
N ILE A 371 7.33 14.21 -15.05
CA ILE A 371 7.98 14.96 -16.15
C ILE A 371 8.34 16.41 -15.81
N CYS A 372 7.73 17.05 -14.80
CA CYS A 372 8.17 18.36 -14.32
C CYS A 372 8.56 18.24 -12.84
N PRO A 373 9.80 18.59 -12.45
CA PRO A 373 10.20 18.54 -11.05
C PRO A 373 9.57 19.69 -10.25
N ASN A 374 9.28 20.80 -10.91
CA ASN A 374 8.93 22.02 -10.24
C ASN A 374 7.43 22.07 -9.90
N GLU A 375 7.08 21.62 -8.68
CA GLU A 375 5.75 21.79 -8.09
C GLU A 375 5.26 23.25 -8.18
N LEU A 376 6.16 24.26 -8.17
CA LEU A 376 5.79 25.67 -8.34
C LEU A 376 5.43 26.02 -9.78
N ALA A 377 6.15 25.48 -10.77
CA ALA A 377 5.79 25.67 -12.17
C ALA A 377 4.41 25.06 -12.45
N ALA A 378 4.12 23.93 -11.81
CA ALA A 378 2.80 23.32 -11.89
C ALA A 378 1.68 24.20 -11.31
N ASN A 379 1.95 24.96 -10.25
CA ASN A 379 0.99 25.93 -9.72
C ASN A 379 0.75 27.12 -10.65
N ARG A 380 1.71 27.44 -11.53
CA ARG A 380 1.57 28.51 -12.53
C ARG A 380 0.89 28.03 -13.81
N SER A 381 0.83 26.73 -14.06
CA SER A 381 0.11 26.18 -15.20
C SER A 381 -1.41 26.37 -15.01
N VAL A 382 -1.99 27.21 -15.86
CA VAL A 382 -3.44 27.44 -15.93
C VAL A 382 -4.19 26.13 -16.14
N GLU A 383 -3.63 25.23 -16.95
CA GLU A 383 -4.21 23.93 -17.25
C GLU A 383 -4.24 23.02 -16.02
N LEU A 384 -3.12 22.87 -15.31
CA LEU A 384 -3.06 22.05 -14.09
C LEU A 384 -3.93 22.63 -12.98
N TYR A 385 -4.04 23.97 -12.89
CA TYR A 385 -5.01 24.60 -12.00
C TYR A 385 -6.45 24.23 -12.35
N SER A 386 -6.80 24.22 -13.64
CA SER A 386 -8.14 23.83 -14.10
C SER A 386 -8.49 22.38 -13.74
N TYR A 387 -7.54 21.44 -13.83
CA TYR A 387 -7.77 20.06 -13.42
C TYR A 387 -8.04 19.91 -11.92
N ARG A 388 -7.37 20.71 -11.07
CA ARG A 388 -7.67 20.73 -9.63
C ARG A 388 -9.09 21.22 -9.35
N GLN A 389 -9.56 22.24 -10.07
CA GLN A 389 -10.93 22.72 -9.93
C GLN A 389 -11.95 21.67 -10.39
N LYS A 390 -11.68 21.00 -11.52
CA LYS A 390 -12.53 19.90 -12.00
C LYS A 390 -12.60 18.73 -11.02
N ILE A 391 -11.49 18.38 -10.35
CA ILE A 391 -11.49 17.37 -9.27
C ILE A 391 -12.39 17.81 -8.11
N LEU A 392 -12.35 19.09 -7.72
CA LEU A 392 -13.17 19.63 -6.64
C LEU A 392 -14.65 19.63 -7.01
N GLU A 393 -15.00 20.09 -8.21
CA GLU A 393 -16.37 20.17 -8.72
C GLU A 393 -17.01 18.78 -8.79
N LEU A 394 -16.39 17.85 -9.53
CA LEU A 394 -16.89 16.47 -9.63
C LEU A 394 -16.87 15.76 -8.28
N GLY A 395 -15.83 15.98 -7.46
CA GLY A 395 -15.75 15.37 -6.13
C GLY A 395 -16.88 15.83 -5.21
N GLU A 396 -17.25 17.11 -5.27
CA GLU A 396 -18.37 17.68 -4.53
C GLU A 396 -19.72 17.11 -4.99
N GLU A 397 -19.95 17.04 -6.30
CA GLU A 397 -21.16 16.43 -6.88
C GLU A 397 -21.34 14.98 -6.42
N ILE A 398 -20.28 14.17 -6.49
CA ILE A 398 -20.31 12.77 -6.05
C ILE A 398 -20.53 12.65 -4.54
N ILE A 399 -19.92 13.52 -3.73
CA ILE A 399 -20.13 13.54 -2.27
C ILE A 399 -21.59 13.90 -1.94
N ILE A 400 -22.17 14.88 -2.63
CA ILE A 400 -23.57 15.26 -2.48
C ILE A 400 -24.49 14.07 -2.81
N ALA A 401 -24.24 13.39 -3.93
CA ALA A 401 -24.98 12.19 -4.30
C ALA A 401 -24.87 11.10 -3.22
N ARG A 402 -23.66 10.88 -2.68
CA ARG A 402 -23.46 9.94 -1.58
C ARG A 402 -24.26 10.30 -0.33
N HIS A 403 -24.33 11.58 0.03
CA HIS A 403 -25.17 12.05 1.14
C HIS A 403 -26.67 11.90 0.87
N ALA A 404 -27.09 11.96 -0.40
CA ALA A 404 -28.46 11.67 -0.82
C ALA A 404 -28.81 10.17 -0.82
N GLY A 405 -27.86 9.29 -0.46
CA GLY A 405 -28.07 7.84 -0.34
C GLY A 405 -27.66 7.03 -1.56
N PHE A 406 -27.11 7.65 -2.60
CA PHE A 406 -26.56 6.91 -3.74
C PHE A 406 -25.30 6.13 -3.32
N THR A 407 -25.22 4.87 -3.77
CA THR A 407 -24.04 4.03 -3.52
C THR A 407 -23.01 4.29 -4.61
N VAL A 408 -21.87 4.85 -4.24
CA VAL A 408 -20.76 5.14 -5.16
C VAL A 408 -19.65 4.13 -4.96
N THR A 409 -19.50 3.17 -5.88
CA THR A 409 -18.56 2.05 -5.80
C THR A 409 -17.11 2.49 -5.59
N TYR A 410 -16.69 3.56 -6.27
CA TYR A 410 -15.28 3.99 -6.31
C TYR A 410 -14.96 5.20 -5.46
N MET A 411 -15.82 5.54 -4.50
CA MET A 411 -15.70 6.73 -3.66
C MET A 411 -14.33 6.86 -2.98
N GLU A 412 -13.91 5.83 -2.27
CA GLU A 412 -12.62 5.83 -1.55
C GLU A 412 -11.42 5.82 -2.51
N ARG A 413 -11.53 5.05 -3.59
CA ARG A 413 -10.42 4.75 -4.48
C ARG A 413 -10.10 5.88 -5.45
N PHE A 414 -11.13 6.53 -5.97
CA PHE A 414 -11.02 7.53 -7.01
C PHE A 414 -11.28 8.93 -6.49
N VAL A 415 -12.32 9.14 -5.67
CA VAL A 415 -12.72 10.49 -5.26
C VAL A 415 -11.93 10.97 -4.05
N ASN A 416 -12.13 10.33 -2.90
CA ASN A 416 -11.50 10.74 -1.63
C ASN A 416 -9.98 10.72 -1.69
N ARG A 417 -9.40 9.75 -2.41
CA ARG A 417 -7.95 9.69 -2.65
C ARG A 417 -7.44 10.89 -3.46
N SER A 418 -8.12 11.23 -4.55
CA SER A 418 -7.73 12.35 -5.41
C SER A 418 -7.89 13.67 -4.69
N LEU A 419 -8.99 13.83 -3.94
CA LEU A 419 -9.21 14.97 -3.05
C LEU A 419 -8.06 15.08 -2.03
N TRP A 420 -7.73 14.01 -1.32
CA TRP A 420 -6.62 13.98 -0.38
C TRP A 420 -5.28 14.38 -1.02
N ALA A 421 -4.96 13.84 -2.20
CA ALA A 421 -3.75 14.20 -2.94
C ALA A 421 -3.73 15.68 -3.31
N VAL A 422 -4.80 16.20 -3.90
CA VAL A 422 -4.93 17.62 -4.27
C VAL A 422 -4.84 18.52 -3.04
N GLY A 423 -5.50 18.17 -1.94
CA GLY A 423 -5.47 18.94 -0.70
C GLY A 423 -4.08 18.99 -0.05
N LEU A 424 -3.36 17.87 -0.05
CA LEU A 424 -2.03 17.78 0.57
C LEU A 424 -0.94 18.47 -0.26
N TYR A 425 -1.05 18.44 -1.59
CA TYR A 425 -0.01 18.95 -2.50
C TYR A 425 -0.32 20.31 -3.11
N SER A 426 -1.55 20.82 -3.02
CA SER A 426 -1.87 22.18 -3.47
C SER A 426 -1.23 23.23 -2.58
N PHE A 427 -0.81 24.36 -3.15
CA PHE A 427 -0.38 25.56 -2.41
C PHE A 427 -1.47 26.65 -2.39
N ALA A 428 -2.57 26.42 -3.09
CA ALA A 428 -3.70 27.35 -3.10
C ALA A 428 -4.55 27.11 -1.86
N ASP A 429 -4.51 28.06 -0.92
CA ASP A 429 -5.23 27.98 0.36
C ASP A 429 -6.74 27.72 0.16
N GLY A 430 -7.35 28.32 -0.88
CA GLY A 430 -8.75 28.08 -1.24
C GLY A 430 -9.04 26.62 -1.65
N VAL A 431 -8.13 25.98 -2.39
CA VAL A 431 -8.24 24.57 -2.77
C VAL A 431 -8.14 23.68 -1.53
N ARG A 432 -7.14 23.92 -0.66
CA ARG A 432 -6.96 23.11 0.56
C ARG A 432 -8.19 23.18 1.47
N ARG A 433 -8.71 24.39 1.71
CA ARG A 433 -9.90 24.58 2.54
C ARG A 433 -11.12 23.86 1.96
N ARG A 434 -11.34 23.96 0.65
CA ARG A 434 -12.46 23.27 0.00
C ARG A 434 -12.32 21.75 0.08
N VAL A 435 -11.13 21.20 -0.18
CA VAL A 435 -10.87 19.75 0.01
C VAL A 435 -11.13 19.34 1.46
N ALA A 436 -10.58 20.08 2.43
CA ALA A 436 -10.72 19.75 3.84
C ALA A 436 -12.20 19.73 4.26
N GLN A 437 -12.99 20.70 3.80
CA GLN A 437 -14.45 20.74 4.01
C GLN A 437 -15.16 19.53 3.42
N LEU A 438 -14.85 19.17 2.17
CA LEU A 438 -15.45 18.01 1.48
C LEU A 438 -15.13 16.68 2.20
N LEU A 439 -13.89 16.50 2.67
CA LEU A 439 -13.49 15.29 3.39
C LEU A 439 -14.06 15.25 4.82
N CYS A 440 -14.02 16.37 5.56
CA CYS A 440 -14.60 16.47 6.90
C CYS A 440 -16.14 16.33 6.90
N GLY A 441 -16.82 16.77 5.85
CA GLY A 441 -18.28 16.63 5.71
C GLY A 441 -18.77 15.18 5.72
N GLN A 442 -17.90 14.24 5.34
CA GLN A 442 -18.22 12.81 5.29
C GLN A 442 -18.15 12.11 6.65
N LYS A 443 -17.89 12.81 7.76
CA LYS A 443 -17.73 12.22 9.12
C LYS A 443 -18.90 11.34 9.58
N HIS A 444 -20.11 11.56 9.08
CA HIS A 444 -21.31 10.76 9.42
C HIS A 444 -21.53 9.56 8.50
N LEU A 445 -20.76 9.42 7.43
CA LEU A 445 -20.89 8.32 6.47
C LEU A 445 -20.07 7.10 6.93
N PRO A 446 -20.37 5.89 6.40
CA PRO A 446 -19.53 4.72 6.63
C PRO A 446 -18.07 4.99 6.23
N GLY A 447 -17.14 4.79 7.17
CA GLY A 447 -15.72 5.11 6.99
C GLY A 447 -15.36 6.58 7.26
N GLY A 448 -16.32 7.41 7.70
CA GLY A 448 -16.18 8.86 7.87
C GLY A 448 -15.03 9.32 8.79
N LEU A 449 -14.57 8.48 9.72
CA LEU A 449 -13.39 8.78 10.54
C LEU A 449 -12.14 9.02 9.69
N ASN A 450 -11.90 8.18 8.67
CA ASN A 450 -10.70 8.31 7.84
C ASN A 450 -10.74 9.60 7.01
N GLU A 451 -11.91 9.93 6.47
CA GLU A 451 -12.10 11.12 5.64
C GLU A 451 -12.04 12.39 6.49
N TRP A 452 -12.64 12.37 7.67
CA TRP A 452 -12.49 13.43 8.64
C TRP A 452 -11.03 13.64 9.03
N LEU A 453 -10.29 12.58 9.37
CA LEU A 453 -8.85 12.68 9.68
C LEU A 453 -8.04 13.25 8.51
N ARG A 454 -8.31 12.83 7.27
CA ARG A 454 -7.68 13.38 6.07
C ARG A 454 -8.00 14.87 5.92
N GLY A 455 -9.27 15.27 6.07
CA GLY A 455 -9.65 16.68 6.04
C GLY A 455 -8.94 17.50 7.12
N THR A 456 -8.92 17.02 8.37
CA THR A 456 -8.24 17.68 9.49
C THR A 456 -6.74 17.81 9.28
N ILE A 457 -6.07 16.78 8.74
CA ILE A 457 -4.63 16.88 8.45
C ILE A 457 -4.36 17.93 7.36
N ILE A 458 -5.20 18.05 6.33
CA ILE A 458 -5.07 19.12 5.33
C ILE A 458 -5.23 20.50 5.98
N THR A 459 -6.18 20.66 6.90
CA THR A 459 -6.34 21.89 7.68
C THR A 459 -5.08 22.20 8.49
N ILE A 460 -4.53 21.21 9.18
CA ILE A 460 -3.27 21.35 9.94
C ILE A 460 -2.14 21.86 9.03
N PHE A 461 -1.98 21.30 7.84
CA PHE A 461 -0.95 21.78 6.89
C PHE A 461 -1.23 23.18 6.37
N ALA A 462 -2.49 23.53 6.11
CA ALA A 462 -2.85 24.88 5.70
C ALA A 462 -2.54 25.92 6.79
N ASP A 463 -2.86 25.61 8.05
CA ASP A 463 -2.55 26.47 9.19
C ASP A 463 -1.03 26.59 9.42
N LEU A 464 -0.31 25.47 9.31
CA LEU A 464 1.13 25.45 9.48
C LEU A 464 1.84 26.27 8.39
N ASP A 465 1.41 26.15 7.14
CA ASP A 465 1.94 26.97 6.05
C ASP A 465 1.67 28.46 6.31
N LEU A 466 0.48 28.82 6.79
CA LEU A 466 0.17 30.21 7.17
C LEU A 466 1.07 30.70 8.30
N LEU A 467 1.29 29.88 9.34
CA LEU A 467 2.19 30.21 10.46
C LEU A 467 3.63 30.41 9.97
N ILE A 468 4.11 29.57 9.06
CA ILE A 468 5.43 29.71 8.44
C ILE A 468 5.52 31.00 7.61
N LYS A 469 4.49 31.34 6.81
CA LYS A 469 4.43 32.62 6.07
C LYS A 469 4.52 33.82 7.01
N LEU A 470 3.79 33.79 8.11
CA LEU A 470 3.75 34.90 9.08
C LEU A 470 5.06 35.06 9.85
N THR A 471 5.75 33.96 10.14
CA THR A 471 7.04 33.98 10.86
C THR A 471 8.23 34.26 9.94
N HIS A 472 8.09 34.00 8.63
CA HIS A 472 9.16 34.13 7.64
C HIS A 472 8.63 34.70 6.31
N PRO A 473 8.20 35.97 6.28
CA PRO A 473 7.55 36.57 5.10
C PRO A 473 8.46 36.66 3.87
N ASP A 474 9.78 36.75 4.07
CA ASP A 474 10.76 36.98 2.99
C ASP A 474 11.20 35.69 2.26
N LYS A 475 10.66 34.52 2.62
CA LYS A 475 11.15 33.23 2.10
C LYS A 475 10.09 32.48 1.32
N ASN A 476 10.52 31.84 0.23
CA ASN A 476 9.68 30.93 -0.53
C ASN A 476 9.24 29.77 0.38
N LEU A 477 7.92 29.58 0.51
CA LEU A 477 7.30 28.47 1.26
C LEU A 477 7.87 27.09 0.91
N VAL A 478 8.30 26.91 -0.35
CA VAL A 478 8.80 25.63 -0.85
C VAL A 478 10.15 25.25 -0.24
N GLU A 479 11.01 26.23 0.04
CA GLU A 479 12.32 26.00 0.64
C GLU A 479 12.24 25.57 2.11
N ARG A 480 11.08 25.76 2.76
CA ARG A 480 10.88 25.48 4.19
C ARG A 480 9.67 24.60 4.46
N ARG A 481 9.36 23.66 3.55
CA ARG A 481 8.27 22.71 3.78
C ARG A 481 8.53 21.96 5.08
N ALA A 482 7.62 22.13 6.04
CA ALA A 482 7.61 21.32 7.24
C ALA A 482 7.49 19.85 6.83
N THR A 483 8.51 19.06 7.14
CA THR A 483 8.48 17.62 6.84
C THR A 483 7.79 16.92 8.01
N PRO A 484 6.59 16.35 7.83
CA PRO A 484 5.90 15.69 8.93
C PRO A 484 6.70 14.47 9.41
N ALA A 485 6.92 14.39 10.71
CA ALA A 485 7.61 13.30 11.40
C ALA A 485 6.62 12.35 12.12
N GLY A 486 5.42 12.84 12.46
CA GLY A 486 4.43 12.06 13.19
C GLY A 486 3.11 12.79 13.39
N TYR A 487 2.04 12.02 13.58
CA TYR A 487 0.81 12.50 14.21
C TYR A 487 0.56 11.69 15.47
N TYR A 488 0.00 12.33 16.48
CA TYR A 488 -0.59 11.64 17.62
C TYR A 488 -1.80 12.39 18.15
N CYS A 489 -2.68 11.66 18.82
CA CYS A 489 -3.86 12.19 19.47
C CYS A 489 -3.52 12.51 20.94
N ARG A 490 -3.86 13.71 21.40
CA ARG A 490 -3.77 14.11 22.80
C ARG A 490 -5.20 14.22 23.34
N ALA A 491 -5.57 13.25 24.17
CA ALA A 491 -6.96 13.08 24.60
C ALA A 491 -7.39 14.16 25.61
N GLU A 492 -6.45 14.69 26.39
CA GLU A 492 -6.71 15.65 27.47
C GLU A 492 -7.26 16.98 26.95
N ASP A 493 -6.76 17.45 25.82
CA ASP A 493 -7.15 18.73 25.21
C ASP A 493 -7.91 18.58 23.89
N GLN A 494 -8.21 17.34 23.49
CA GLN A 494 -8.92 17.01 22.26
C GLN A 494 -8.20 17.56 21.02
N SER A 495 -6.89 17.30 20.94
CA SER A 495 -6.06 17.79 19.84
C SER A 495 -5.33 16.69 19.06
N ILE A 496 -5.22 16.91 17.75
CA ILE A 496 -4.29 16.19 16.88
C ILE A 496 -3.00 16.99 16.85
N VAL A 497 -1.90 16.35 17.25
CA VAL A 497 -0.58 16.96 17.25
C VAL A 497 0.21 16.46 16.05
N LEU A 498 0.56 17.38 15.15
CA LEU A 498 1.54 17.17 14.10
C LEU A 498 2.94 17.45 14.66
N VAL A 499 3.80 16.44 14.64
CA VAL A 499 5.23 16.58 14.84
C VAL A 499 5.86 16.77 13.47
N TYR A 500 6.66 17.82 13.28
CA TYR A 500 7.33 18.10 12.01
C TYR A 500 8.79 18.53 12.24
N MET A 501 9.59 18.34 11.19
CA MET A 501 10.97 18.80 11.12
C MET A 501 11.01 20.11 10.34
N GLN A 502 11.56 21.16 10.94
CA GLN A 502 11.81 22.44 10.31
C GLN A 502 13.30 22.60 10.04
N GLN A 503 13.66 22.89 8.80
CA GLN A 503 15.03 23.17 8.40
C GLN A 503 15.35 24.66 8.59
N HIS A 504 16.48 24.94 9.23
CA HIS A 504 17.02 26.27 9.46
C HIS A 504 18.03 26.66 8.38
N ASP A 505 18.30 27.95 8.24
CA ASP A 505 19.25 28.49 7.25
C ASP A 505 20.69 28.00 7.45
N ASN A 506 21.03 27.62 8.68
CA ASN A 506 22.32 27.03 9.01
C ASN A 506 22.40 25.52 8.71
N GLY A 507 21.39 24.95 8.03
CA GLY A 507 21.28 23.52 7.77
C GLY A 507 20.83 22.68 8.98
N GLY A 508 20.61 23.30 10.13
CA GLY A 508 20.08 22.62 11.32
C GLY A 508 18.64 22.18 11.11
N VAL A 509 18.28 21.02 11.68
CA VAL A 509 16.91 20.52 11.64
C VAL A 509 16.35 20.51 13.06
N GLU A 510 15.26 21.24 13.29
CA GLU A 510 14.58 21.33 14.58
C GLU A 510 13.25 20.56 14.52
N ARG A 511 12.98 19.78 15.57
CA ARG A 511 11.71 19.08 15.73
C ARG A 511 10.72 19.98 16.45
N LYS A 512 9.57 20.26 15.83
CA LYS A 512 8.50 21.08 16.38
C LYS A 512 7.17 20.32 16.44
N GLU A 513 6.26 20.85 17.25
CA GLU A 513 4.89 20.35 17.38
C GLU A 513 3.88 21.44 17.04
N TYR A 514 2.82 21.06 16.33
CA TYR A 514 1.66 21.89 16.07
C TYR A 514 0.41 21.13 16.52
N ALA A 515 -0.32 21.67 17.48
CA ALA A 515 -1.54 21.07 18.02
C ALA A 515 -2.77 21.73 17.39
N HIS A 516 -3.65 20.92 16.81
CA HIS A 516 -4.92 21.36 16.26
C HIS A 516 -6.05 20.72 17.04
N ARG A 517 -6.85 21.56 17.69
CA ARG A 517 -7.99 21.12 18.50
C ARG A 517 -9.19 20.86 17.60
N TRP A 518 -9.79 19.67 17.71
CA TRP A 518 -11.00 19.35 16.95
C TRP A 518 -12.27 19.86 17.64
N GLU A 519 -13.36 19.95 16.87
CA GLU A 519 -14.64 20.42 17.39
C GLU A 519 -15.24 19.43 18.40
N PRO A 520 -15.84 19.90 19.52
CA PRO A 520 -16.38 19.02 20.55
C PRO A 520 -17.40 17.99 20.07
N GLU A 521 -18.13 18.28 18.99
CA GLU A 521 -19.09 17.39 18.33
C GLU A 521 -18.46 16.09 17.82
N ILE A 522 -17.16 16.10 17.50
CA ILE A 522 -16.44 14.91 17.04
C ILE A 522 -16.40 13.84 18.14
N ASN A 523 -16.40 14.23 19.42
CA ASN A 523 -16.41 13.28 20.52
C ASN A 523 -17.72 12.47 20.61
N ALA A 524 -18.80 12.94 19.97
CA ALA A 524 -20.03 12.17 19.86
C ALA A 524 -19.95 11.09 18.76
N LEU A 525 -19.00 11.21 17.83
CA LEU A 525 -18.82 10.31 16.70
C LEU A 525 -17.66 9.33 16.93
N PHE A 526 -16.53 9.83 17.43
CA PHE A 526 -15.29 9.07 17.55
C PHE A 526 -14.65 9.28 18.91
N SER A 527 -14.18 8.20 19.51
CA SER A 527 -13.34 8.25 20.71
C SER A 527 -11.91 8.72 20.37
N ALA A 528 -11.23 9.32 21.35
CA ALA A 528 -9.82 9.69 21.22
C ALA A 528 -8.92 8.48 20.84
N ALA A 529 -9.27 7.27 21.30
CA ALA A 529 -8.58 6.04 20.95
C ALA A 529 -8.77 5.68 19.47
N GLU A 530 -9.96 5.84 18.91
CA GLU A 530 -10.21 5.65 17.47
C GLU A 530 -9.44 6.64 16.62
N ILE A 531 -9.48 7.93 16.98
CA ILE A 531 -8.71 9.00 16.34
C ILE A 531 -7.21 8.66 16.36
N SER A 532 -6.67 8.32 17.53
CA SER A 532 -5.26 7.95 17.69
C SER A 532 -4.85 6.80 16.76
N ARG A 533 -5.69 5.76 16.65
CA ARG A 533 -5.43 4.60 15.79
C ARG A 533 -5.53 4.97 14.31
N GLY A 534 -6.54 5.74 13.90
CA GLY A 534 -6.66 6.22 12.53
C GLY A 534 -5.43 7.05 12.12
N LEU A 535 -4.94 7.91 13.00
CA LEU A 535 -3.67 8.63 12.80
C LEU A 535 -2.47 7.69 12.68
N GLN A 536 -2.39 6.63 13.49
CA GLN A 536 -1.32 5.63 13.34
C GLN A 536 -1.41 4.90 11.99
N VAL A 537 -2.61 4.63 11.46
CA VAL A 537 -2.78 4.02 10.13
C VAL A 537 -2.28 4.97 9.04
N ILE A 538 -2.66 6.26 9.10
CA ILE A 538 -2.19 7.28 8.16
C ILE A 538 -0.66 7.47 8.27
N MET A 539 -0.10 7.48 9.48
CA MET A 539 1.34 7.60 9.72
C MET A 539 2.14 6.37 9.33
N ALA A 540 1.64 5.17 9.64
CA ALA A 540 2.27 3.93 9.24
C ALA A 540 2.39 3.90 7.73
N SER A 541 1.33 4.35 7.06
CA SER A 541 1.34 4.64 5.65
C SER A 541 2.50 5.62 5.35
N TYR A 542 2.45 6.89 5.78
CA TYR A 542 3.49 7.89 5.46
C TYR A 542 4.95 7.45 5.71
N ARG A 543 5.23 6.78 6.84
CA ARG A 543 6.57 6.31 7.22
C ARG A 543 7.12 5.21 6.31
N MET A 544 6.25 4.38 5.72
CA MET A 544 6.67 3.38 4.73
C MET A 544 6.90 4.00 3.36
N PHE A 545 6.39 5.21 3.10
CA PHE A 545 6.46 5.92 1.82
C PHE A 545 7.56 6.98 1.77
N GLY A 546 8.46 6.99 2.75
CA GLY A 546 9.68 7.77 2.64
C GLY A 546 10.45 7.26 1.43
N LYS A 547 10.34 7.96 0.29
CA LYS A 547 11.26 7.74 -0.83
C LYS A 547 12.66 7.77 -0.24
N PRO A 548 13.50 6.75 -0.49
CA PRO A 548 14.81 6.73 0.11
C PRO A 548 15.53 8.00 -0.35
N VAL A 549 15.92 8.83 0.62
CA VAL A 549 16.92 9.87 0.40
C VAL A 549 18.19 9.08 0.10
N LEU A 550 18.44 8.79 -1.18
CA LEU A 550 19.66 8.13 -1.60
C LEU A 550 20.68 9.25 -1.83
N PRO A 551 21.58 9.53 -0.88
CA PRO A 551 22.71 10.44 -1.13
C PRO A 551 23.62 9.97 -2.28
N ASN A 552 23.40 8.75 -2.82
CA ASN A 552 24.27 8.09 -3.79
C ASN A 552 23.62 7.76 -5.15
N SER A 553 22.36 8.12 -5.44
CA SER A 553 21.82 7.89 -6.80
C SER A 553 22.29 8.99 -7.75
N ALA A 554 23.55 8.91 -8.19
CA ALA A 554 24.22 9.91 -9.04
C ALA A 554 23.48 10.25 -10.36
N ARG A 555 22.42 9.52 -10.71
CA ARG A 555 21.64 9.66 -11.97
C ARG A 555 20.16 9.96 -11.78
N GLY A 556 19.69 10.22 -10.55
CA GLY A 556 18.26 10.55 -10.29
C GLY A 556 17.27 9.39 -10.47
N TYR A 557 17.70 8.15 -10.69
CA TYR A 557 16.79 7.00 -10.76
C TYR A 557 17.36 5.77 -10.07
N VAL A 558 16.50 4.79 -9.82
CA VAL A 558 16.85 3.54 -9.15
C VAL A 558 17.32 2.47 -10.13
N ARG A 559 16.71 2.35 -11.31
CA ARG A 559 17.15 1.45 -12.41
C ARG A 559 17.15 2.15 -13.77
N PRO A 560 18.03 1.78 -14.71
CA PRO A 560 17.95 2.29 -16.09
C PRO A 560 16.58 1.96 -16.69
N MET A 561 15.92 2.98 -17.25
CA MET A 561 14.64 2.81 -17.95
C MET A 561 14.90 2.78 -19.44
N HIS A 562 14.33 1.80 -20.15
CA HIS A 562 14.37 1.77 -21.61
C HIS A 562 12.96 1.81 -22.17
N PHE A 563 12.79 2.56 -23.26
CA PHE A 563 11.57 2.66 -24.02
C PHE A 563 11.92 2.46 -25.50
N GLN A 564 11.29 1.47 -26.14
CA GLN A 564 11.57 1.10 -27.54
C GLN A 564 13.07 0.83 -27.82
N GLY A 565 13.77 0.27 -26.83
CA GLY A 565 15.21 -0.04 -26.93
C GLY A 565 16.15 1.13 -26.61
N GLU A 566 15.64 2.35 -26.43
CA GLU A 566 16.45 3.53 -26.10
C GLU A 566 16.42 3.83 -24.60
N LEU A 567 17.53 4.33 -24.07
CA LEU A 567 17.62 4.76 -22.67
C LEU A 567 16.78 6.04 -22.48
N VAL A 568 15.88 6.00 -21.50
CA VAL A 568 15.03 7.16 -21.15
C VAL A 568 15.88 8.20 -20.42
N PRO A 569 15.93 9.45 -20.92
CA PRO A 569 16.62 10.53 -20.23
C PRO A 569 15.87 10.94 -18.95
N VAL A 570 16.60 10.92 -17.85
CA VAL A 570 16.13 11.32 -16.51
C VAL A 570 17.11 12.33 -15.96
N TYR A 571 16.59 13.43 -15.45
CA TYR A 571 17.40 14.50 -14.87
C TYR A 571 17.06 14.69 -13.38
N PRO A 572 18.03 15.05 -12.54
CA PRO A 572 17.73 15.56 -11.22
C PRO A 572 17.08 16.94 -11.33
N GLU A 573 16.26 17.32 -10.35
CA GLU A 573 15.75 18.69 -10.21
C GLU A 573 16.95 19.64 -10.15
N PRO A 574 16.99 20.67 -11.01
CA PRO A 574 18.05 21.66 -10.95
C PRO A 574 18.04 22.28 -9.55
N ASP A 575 19.20 22.32 -8.91
CA ASP A 575 19.33 22.90 -7.58
C ASP A 575 18.97 24.39 -7.66
N LEU A 576 17.75 24.73 -7.22
CA LEU A 576 17.21 26.10 -7.26
C LEU A 576 18.08 27.07 -6.44
N SER A 577 18.99 26.56 -5.60
CA SER A 577 19.95 27.37 -4.85
C SER A 577 21.16 27.82 -5.67
N SER A 578 21.35 27.31 -6.90
CA SER A 578 22.52 27.58 -7.74
C SER A 578 22.36 28.73 -8.74
N ASP A 579 21.30 29.53 -8.64
CA ASP A 579 21.12 30.81 -9.36
C ASP A 579 22.07 31.91 -8.82
N THR A 580 23.35 31.58 -8.62
CA THR A 580 24.46 32.54 -8.60
C THR A 580 24.91 32.78 -10.03
N THR A 581 24.20 33.67 -10.74
CA THR A 581 24.70 34.40 -11.91
C THR A 581 24.59 35.88 -11.67
#